data_AF-A0A355SEI7-F1
#
_entry.id   AF-A0A355SEI7-F1
#
_cell.length_a   1.000
_cell.length_b   1.000
_cell.length_c   1.000
_cell.angle_alpha   90.00
_cell.angle_beta   90.00
_cell.angle_gamma   90.00
#
_symmetry.space_group_name_H-M   'P 1'
#
loop_
_entity.id
_entity.type
_entity.pdbx_description
1 polymer ?
#
loop_
_entity_poly.entity_id
_entity_poly.type
_entity_poly.pdbx_seq_one_letter_code
_entity_poly.pdbx_strand_id
1 'polypeptide(L)' 'DFSVPKRFIEKGFNRLKLGGRMYMVTKRKQWYFNKFKAIFGGVRLYEVNGYFVFMAIKMDNSYANHK' A
#
# COMPACT_ATOMS: atom_id res chain seq x y z
N ASP A 1 12.33 -12.95 1.69
CA ASP A 1 10.90 -13.15 1.98
C ASP A 1 10.22 -11.79 2.20
N PHE A 2 8.96 -11.63 1.77
CA PHE A 2 8.16 -10.41 1.91
C PHE A 2 6.99 -10.58 2.91
N SER A 3 7.00 -11.64 3.74
CA SER A 3 5.96 -11.92 4.72
C SER A 3 5.66 -10.75 5.67
N VAL A 4 6.68 -10.10 6.22
CA VAL A 4 6.54 -8.97 7.16
C VAL A 4 5.91 -7.75 6.49
N PRO A 5 6.46 -7.18 5.39
CA PRO A 5 5.83 -6.02 4.74
C PRO A 5 4.46 -6.34 4.17
N LYS A 6 4.22 -7.58 3.72
CA LYS A 6 2.89 -8.04 3.29
C LYS A 6 1.88 -7.90 4.42
N ARG A 7 2.19 -8.48 5.58
CA ARG A 7 1.31 -8.46 6.75
C ARG A 7 1.11 -7.04 7.28
N PHE A 8 2.15 -6.21 7.22
CA PHE A 8 2.06 -4.79 7.60
C PHE A 8 1.04 -4.03 6.73
N ILE A 9 1.13 -4.15 5.40
CA ILE A 9 0.22 -3.49 4.46
C ILE A 9 -1.23 -4.00 4.65
N GLU A 10 -1.41 -5.31 4.72
CA GLU A 10 -2.73 -5.94 4.88
C GLU A 10 -3.40 -5.57 6.22
N LYS A 11 -2.66 -5.66 7.33
CA LYS A 11 -3.21 -5.28 8.64
C LYS A 11 -3.33 -3.76 8.80
N GLY A 12 -2.49 -2.98 8.13
CA GLY A 12 -2.62 -1.52 8.03
C GLY A 12 -3.94 -1.12 7.39
N PHE A 13 -4.27 -1.68 6.22
CA PHE A 13 -5.56 -1.47 5.56
C PHE A 13 -6.75 -1.75 6.48
N ASN A 14 -6.72 -2.89 7.19
CA ASN A 14 -7.82 -3.29 8.08
C ASN A 14 -8.04 -2.32 9.24
N ARG A 15 -7.02 -1.55 9.64
CA ARG A 15 -7.08 -0.57 10.74
C ARG A 15 -7.40 0.86 10.28
N LEU A 16 -7.37 1.13 8.97
CA LEU A 16 -7.77 2.43 8.45
C LEU A 16 -9.30 2.55 8.41
N LYS A 17 -9.79 3.76 8.70
CA LYS A 17 -11.16 4.17 8.35
C LYS A 17 -11.26 4.38 6.83
N LEU A 18 -12.47 4.38 6.29
CA LEU A 18 -12.72 4.82 4.91
C LEU A 18 -12.19 6.26 4.72
N GLY A 19 -11.55 6.51 3.58
CA GLY A 19 -10.81 7.74 3.29
C GLY A 19 -9.45 7.86 4.01
N GLY A 20 -9.11 6.93 4.91
CA GLY A 20 -7.83 6.87 5.60
C GLY A 20 -6.67 6.60 4.63
N ARG A 21 -5.51 7.19 4.92
CA ARG A 21 -4.32 7.13 4.05
C ARG A 21 -3.21 6.29 4.68
N MET A 22 -2.52 5.51 3.87
CA MET A 22 -1.30 4.81 4.25
C MET A 22 -0.13 5.33 3.42
N TYR A 23 0.98 5.63 4.08
CA TYR A 23 2.24 5.98 3.45
C TYR A 23 3.29 4.92 3.78
N MET A 24 4.15 4.60 2.81
CA MET A 24 5.28 3.71 3.01
C MET A 24 6.48 4.19 2.19
N VAL A 25 7.67 4.14 2.77
CA VAL A 25 8.92 4.56 2.11
C VAL A 25 9.88 3.40 2.04
N THR A 26 10.40 3.09 0.86
CA THR A 26 11.34 1.98 0.67
C THR A 26 12.25 2.23 -0.54
N LYS A 27 13.45 1.62 -0.58
CA LYS A 27 14.31 1.64 -1.79
C LYS A 27 13.84 0.69 -2.90
N ARG A 28 12.92 -0.23 -2.62
CA ARG A 28 12.39 -1.20 -3.58
C ARG A 28 11.03 -0.75 -4.12
N LYS A 29 10.88 -0.76 -5.44
CA LYS A 29 9.68 -0.24 -6.13
C LYS A 29 8.59 -1.29 -6.34
N GLN A 30 8.89 -2.29 -7.17
CA GLN A 30 7.88 -3.04 -7.91
C GLN A 30 6.96 -3.89 -7.02
N TRP A 31 7.55 -4.61 -6.05
CA TRP A 31 6.76 -5.44 -5.15
C TRP A 31 5.78 -4.61 -4.30
N TYR A 32 6.23 -3.47 -3.77
CA TYR A 32 5.39 -2.58 -2.96
C TYR A 32 4.31 -1.92 -3.80
N PHE A 33 4.64 -1.42 -4.99
CA PHE A 33 3.65 -0.85 -5.90
C PHE A 33 2.51 -1.84 -6.20
N ASN A 34 2.86 -3.05 -6.61
CA ASN A 34 1.90 -4.10 -6.94
C ASN A 34 1.07 -4.50 -5.71
N LYS A 35 1.71 -4.60 -4.54
CA LYS A 35 1.01 -4.97 -3.32
C LYS A 35 0.02 -3.90 -2.87
N PHE A 36 0.41 -2.63 -2.89
CA PHE A 36 -0.50 -1.53 -2.59
C PHE A 36 -1.65 -1.47 -3.59
N LYS A 37 -1.38 -1.62 -4.89
CA LYS A 37 -2.43 -1.68 -5.92
C LYS A 37 -3.40 -2.84 -5.68
N ALA A 38 -2.91 -4.03 -5.32
CA ALA A 38 -3.77 -5.18 -5.03
C ALA A 38 -4.68 -4.98 -3.80
N ILE A 39 -4.19 -4.29 -2.76
CA ILE A 39 -4.94 -4.11 -1.51
C ILE A 39 -5.88 -2.90 -1.58
N PHE A 40 -5.38 -1.75 -2.05
CA PHE A 40 -6.09 -0.47 -2.04
C PHE A 40 -6.75 -0.12 -3.38
N GLY A 41 -6.45 -0.84 -4.46
CA GLY A 41 -6.92 -0.55 -5.82
C GLY A 41 -6.15 0.57 -6.52
N GLY A 42 -5.74 1.60 -5.78
CA GLY A 42 -4.95 2.73 -6.27
C GLY A 42 -3.75 3.05 -5.37
N VAL A 43 -2.65 3.48 -5.98
CA VAL A 43 -1.45 3.93 -5.30
C VAL A 43 -0.80 5.06 -6.08
N ARG A 44 -0.39 6.12 -5.38
CA ARG A 44 0.50 7.16 -5.91
C ARG A 44 1.93 6.83 -5.51
N LEU A 45 2.84 6.96 -6.46
CA LEU A 45 4.26 6.70 -6.28
C LEU A 45 5.03 8.01 -6.50
N TYR A 46 5.89 8.34 -5.54
CA TYR A 46 6.84 9.44 -5.65
C TYR A 46 8.25 8.88 -5.50
N GLU A 47 9.19 9.41 -6.29
CA GLU A 47 10.60 9.12 -6.14
C GLU A 47 11.29 10.35 -5.55
N VAL A 48 11.93 10.18 -4.39
CA VAL A 48 12.54 11.27 -3.63
C VAL A 48 13.89 10.78 -3.11
N ASN A 49 14.98 11.41 -3.55
CA ASN A 49 16.35 11.13 -3.11
C ASN A 49 16.73 9.63 -3.17
N GLY A 50 16.31 8.93 -4.22
CA GLY A 50 16.57 7.49 -4.40
C GLY A 50 15.69 6.55 -3.55
N TYR A 51 14.63 7.07 -2.93
CA TYR A 51 13.61 6.30 -2.24
C TYR A 51 12.26 6.41 -2.96
N PHE A 52 11.44 5.38 -2.81
CA PHE A 52 10.07 5.34 -3.29
C PHE A 52 9.10 5.56 -2.14
N VAL A 53 8.25 6.58 -2.28
CA VAL A 53 7.15 6.88 -1.37
C VAL A 53 5.84 6.42 -2.02
N PHE A 54 5.17 5.46 -1.38
CA PHE A 54 3.86 4.95 -1.77
C PHE A 54 2.80 5.61 -0.92
N MET A 55 1.77 6.15 -1.55
CA MET A 55 0.58 6.66 -0.88
C MET A 55 -0.67 5.96 -1.42
N ALA A 56 -1.47 5.40 -0.53
CA ALA A 56 -2.75 4.80 -0.89
C ALA A 56 -3.87 5.22 0.07
N ILE A 57 -5.11 5.18 -0.42
CA ILE A 57 -6.31 5.59 0.31
C ILE A 57 -7.26 4.39 0.40
N LYS A 58 -7.78 4.10 1.60
CA LYS A 58 -8.80 3.06 1.78
C LYS A 58 -10.15 3.58 1.30
N MET A 59 -10.57 3.15 0.12
CA MET A 59 -11.85 3.55 -0.48
C MET A 59 -12.99 2.57 -0.18
N ASP A 60 -12.68 1.35 0.27
CA ASP A 60 -13.65 0.30 0.59
C ASP A 60 -13.23 -0.46 1.88
N ASN A 61 -14.14 -1.24 2.45
CA ASN A 61 -13.87 -2.13 3.57
C ASN A 61 -13.22 -3.46 3.14
N SER A 62 -13.33 -3.85 1.87
CA SER A 62 -12.67 -5.05 1.32
C SER A 62 -11.43 -4.71 0.49
N TYR A 63 -10.53 -5.68 0.34
CA TYR A 63 -9.36 -5.53 -0.54
C TYR A 63 -9.80 -5.47 -2.00
N ALA A 64 -9.11 -4.66 -2.79
CA ALA A 64 -9.46 -4.47 -4.20
C ALA A 64 -9.35 -5.75 -5.05
N ASN A 65 -8.40 -6.63 -4.75
CA ASN A 65 -8.19 -7.88 -5.49
C ASN A 65 -9.14 -9.03 -5.09
N HIS A 66 -10.01 -8.83 -4.11
CA HIS A 66 -11.07 -9.79 -3.73
C HIS A 66 -12.41 -9.48 -4.40
N LYS A 67 -12.47 -8.44 -5.22
CA LYS A 67 -13.58 -8.12 -6.12
C LYS A 67 -13.24 -8.61 -7.53
#